data_AF-A0A2P4QDA7-F1
#
_entry.id   AF-A0A2P4QDA7-F1
#
_cell.length_a   1.000
_cell.length_b   1.000
_cell.length_c   1.000
_cell.angle_alpha   90.00
_cell.angle_beta   90.00
_cell.angle_gamma   90.00
#
_symmetry.space_group_name_H-M   'P 1'
#
loop_
_entity.id
_entity.type
_entity.pdbx_description
1 polymer ?
#
loop_
_entity_poly.entity_id
_entity_poly.type
_entity_poly.pdbx_seq_one_letter_code
_entity_poly.pdbx_strand_id
1 'polypeptide(L)'
;MTIYAGPLSLHVRKYKRLALLFCTCGFLLVPSIYFYGKAPIVGAIGVGLSSLVPLFFINYLSATYVSRIYIYLPPQRRYEPSLRRSFNPYALHSSGNPYLTIETFDWLGRIEETTLKLSELKEYKNKNKFQWITWIKQESNNRIGKRFYVEKRVLKQDVFSKGLVEWIEKQSGLNQVQKTNDLK
;
A
#
# COMPACT_ATOMS: atom_id res chain seq x y z
N MET A 1 7.40 -15.63 -5.16
CA MET A 1 8.61 -14.82 -5.47
C MET A 1 8.27 -13.38 -5.14
N THR A 2 9.19 -12.63 -4.54
CA THR A 2 9.03 -11.18 -4.34
C THR A 2 9.24 -10.50 -5.68
N ILE A 3 8.21 -9.81 -6.17
CA ILE A 3 8.23 -9.08 -7.45
C ILE A 3 8.62 -7.63 -7.23
N TYR A 4 8.27 -7.10 -6.06
CA TYR A 4 8.46 -5.71 -5.71
C TYR A 4 8.87 -5.57 -4.26
N ALA A 5 9.85 -4.70 -4.02
CA ALA A 5 10.19 -4.19 -2.71
C ALA A 5 10.18 -2.66 -2.78
N GLY A 6 9.36 -2.03 -1.94
CA GLY A 6 9.25 -0.59 -1.86
C GLY A 6 10.54 0.01 -1.30
N PRO A 7 11.18 0.98 -1.98
CA PRO A 7 12.45 1.55 -1.54
C PRO A 7 12.35 2.28 -0.18
N LEU A 8 11.16 2.79 0.14
CA LEU A 8 10.90 3.50 1.40
C LEU A 8 10.39 2.58 2.52
N SER A 9 10.21 1.28 2.28
CA SER A 9 9.63 0.34 3.27
C SER A 9 10.38 0.35 4.61
N LEU A 10 11.71 0.34 4.58
CA LEU A 10 12.56 0.42 5.77
C LEU A 10 12.44 1.77 6.49
N HIS A 11 12.35 2.86 5.73
CA HIS A 11 12.24 4.21 6.26
C HIS A 11 10.87 4.44 6.89
N VAL A 12 9.78 4.01 6.24
CA VAL A 12 8.41 4.06 6.77
C VAL A 12 8.33 3.38 8.14
N ARG A 13 8.92 2.19 8.28
CA ARG A 13 8.95 1.50 9.57
C ARG A 13 9.69 2.28 10.65
N LYS A 14 10.84 2.90 10.31
CA LYS A 14 11.59 3.75 11.23
C LYS A 14 10.78 5.00 11.62
N TYR A 15 10.12 5.65 10.66
CA TYR A 15 9.30 6.83 10.91
C TYR A 15 8.10 6.54 11.79
N LYS A 16 7.41 5.41 11.59
CA LYS A 16 6.30 4.99 12.49
C LYS A 16 6.80 4.76 13.92
N ARG A 17 7.97 4.12 14.09
CA ARG A 17 8.59 3.93 15.41
C ARG A 17 8.96 5.25 16.08
N LEU A 18 9.55 6.18 15.32
CA LEU A 18 9.88 7.51 15.83
C LEU A 18 8.62 8.28 16.23
N ALA A 19 7.57 8.27 15.42
CA ALA A 19 6.31 8.91 15.75
C ALA A 19 5.68 8.33 17.03
N LEU A 20 5.73 7.00 17.20
CA LEU A 20 5.28 6.36 18.44
C LEU A 20 6.12 6.80 19.65
N LEU A 21 7.43 6.95 19.50
CA LEU A 21 8.30 7.47 20.57
C LEU A 21 7.89 8.89 20.98
N PHE A 22 7.64 9.78 20.01
CA PHE A 22 7.13 11.12 20.28
C PHE A 22 5.80 11.09 21.04
N CYS A 23 4.86 10.22 20.64
CA CYS A 23 3.61 10.02 21.38
C CYS A 23 3.88 9.56 22.81
N THR A 24 4.72 8.54 23.03
CA THR A 24 5.01 8.04 24.37
C THR A 24 5.65 9.10 25.26
N CYS A 25 6.59 9.89 24.72
CA CYS A 25 7.20 10.98 25.47
C CYS A 25 6.19 12.08 25.81
N GLY A 26 5.32 12.44 24.86
CA GLY A 26 4.24 13.40 25.09
C GLY A 26 3.28 12.95 26.17
N PHE A 27 2.80 11.71 26.11
CA PHE A 27 1.90 11.14 27.13
C PHE A 27 2.55 11.05 28.52
N LEU A 28 3.85 10.78 28.61
CA LEU A 28 4.59 10.79 29.88
C LEU A 28 4.81 12.21 30.41
N LEU A 29 4.98 13.20 29.52
CA LEU A 29 5.19 14.60 29.90
C LEU A 29 3.91 15.29 30.36
N VAL A 30 2.74 14.93 29.83
CA VAL A 30 1.45 15.57 30.17
C VAL A 30 1.15 15.58 31.68
N PRO A 31 1.25 14.45 32.40
CA PRO A 31 1.08 14.44 33.86
C PRO A 31 2.11 15.31 34.58
N SER A 32 3.38 15.28 34.14
CA SER A 32 4.44 16.07 34.77
C SER A 32 4.19 17.58 34.66
N ILE A 33 3.81 18.04 33.47
CA ILE A 33 3.50 19.45 33.20
C ILE A 33 2.25 19.90 33.96
N TYR A 34 1.26 19.02 34.09
CA TYR A 34 0.02 19.31 34.81
C TYR A 34 0.23 19.40 36.33
N PHE A 35 0.88 18.40 36.94
CA PHE A 35 1.05 18.34 38.40
C PHE A 35 2.20 19.20 38.91
N TYR A 36 3.34 19.24 38.22
CA TYR A 36 4.54 19.96 38.68
C TYR A 36 4.77 21.28 37.95
N GLY A 37 4.40 21.37 36.68
CA GLY A 37 4.61 22.56 35.85
C GLY A 37 3.63 23.71 36.12
N LYS A 38 2.58 23.50 36.93
CA LYS A 38 1.47 24.45 37.15
C LYS A 38 0.87 25.00 35.86
N ALA A 39 0.97 24.24 34.77
CA ALA A 39 0.45 24.66 33.48
C ALA A 39 -1.09 24.69 33.53
N PRO A 40 -1.74 25.66 32.86
CA PRO A 40 -3.18 25.64 32.70
C PRO A 40 -3.61 24.35 31.97
N ILE A 41 -4.80 23.83 32.28
CA ILE A 41 -5.37 22.61 31.69
C ILE A 41 -5.25 22.62 30.16
N VAL A 42 -5.50 23.77 29.55
CA VAL A 42 -5.38 23.99 28.09
C VAL A 42 -3.97 23.70 27.57
N GLY A 43 -2.93 24.08 28.31
CA GLY A 43 -1.54 23.80 27.95
C GLY A 43 -1.21 22.31 28.01
N ALA A 44 -1.66 21.62 29.05
CA ALA A 44 -1.47 20.16 29.18
C ALA A 44 -2.17 19.39 28.04
N ILE A 45 -3.41 19.79 27.69
CA ILE A 45 -4.13 19.21 26.55
C ILE A 45 -3.42 19.51 25.22
N GLY A 46 -2.92 20.74 25.03
CA GLY A 46 -2.16 21.12 23.84
C GLY A 46 -0.89 20.30 23.63
N VAL A 47 -0.16 19.98 24.71
CA VAL A 47 1.00 19.09 24.66
C VAL A 47 0.58 17.66 24.29
N GLY A 48 -0.50 17.15 24.89
CA GLY A 48 -1.04 15.83 24.54
C GLY A 48 -1.41 15.73 23.06
N LEU A 49 -2.16 16.70 22.53
CA LEU A 49 -2.58 16.70 21.12
C LEU A 49 -1.41 16.89 20.16
N SER A 50 -0.46 17.79 20.47
CA SER A 50 0.70 18.01 19.60
C SER A 50 1.58 16.77 19.48
N SER A 51 1.65 15.94 20.53
CA SER A 51 2.38 14.67 20.50
C SER A 51 1.79 13.63 19.53
N LEU A 52 0.51 13.73 19.18
CA LEU A 52 -0.17 12.83 18.24
C LEU A 52 0.01 13.25 16.77
N VAL A 53 0.35 14.53 16.52
CA VAL A 53 0.46 15.08 15.16
C VAL A 53 1.45 14.29 14.28
N PRO A 54 2.67 13.95 14.74
CA PRO A 54 3.61 13.16 13.95
C PRO A 54 3.06 11.78 13.57
N LEU A 55 2.30 11.14 14.48
CA LEU A 55 1.74 9.81 14.24
C LEU A 55 0.65 9.86 13.17
N PHE A 56 -0.27 10.82 13.26
CA PHE A 56 -1.30 11.03 12.24
C PHE A 56 -0.70 11.39 10.88
N PHE A 57 0.30 12.29 10.86
CA PHE A 57 0.95 12.72 9.62
C PHE A 57 1.69 11.55 8.93
N ILE A 58 2.53 10.81 9.66
CA ILE A 58 3.24 9.66 9.10
C ILE A 58 2.25 8.60 8.64
N ASN A 59 1.19 8.33 9.41
CA ASN A 59 0.21 7.35 9.00
C ASN A 59 -0.55 7.78 7.74
N TYR A 60 -0.94 9.04 7.64
CA TYR A 60 -1.61 9.57 6.44
C TYR A 60 -0.76 9.34 5.18
N LEU A 61 0.56 9.54 5.26
CA LEU A 61 1.47 9.33 4.13
C LEU A 61 1.75 7.85 3.83
N SER A 62 1.76 7.00 4.86
CA SER A 62 2.23 5.61 4.73
C SER A 62 1.14 4.55 4.75
N ALA A 63 -0.11 4.89 5.07
CA ALA A 63 -1.21 3.93 5.18
C ALA A 63 -1.48 3.17 3.88
N THR A 64 -1.30 3.82 2.72
CA THR A 64 -1.46 3.17 1.41
C THR A 64 -0.15 2.61 0.86
N TYR A 65 1.00 2.89 1.49
CA TYR A 65 2.31 2.52 0.96
C TYR A 65 2.51 0.99 0.96
N VAL A 66 2.77 0.45 -0.23
CA VAL A 66 3.09 -0.97 -0.39
C VAL A 66 4.55 -1.23 -0.07
N SER A 67 4.77 -2.07 0.92
CA SER A 67 6.10 -2.53 1.32
C SER A 67 6.64 -3.56 0.34
N ARG A 68 5.86 -4.60 0.04
CA ARG A 68 6.27 -5.71 -0.83
C ARG A 68 5.10 -6.29 -1.58
N ILE A 69 5.38 -6.88 -2.74
CA ILE A 69 4.40 -7.64 -3.51
C ILE A 69 4.96 -9.02 -3.81
N TYR A 70 4.15 -10.04 -3.55
CA TYR A 70 4.46 -11.43 -3.84
C TYR A 70 3.43 -12.00 -4.80
N ILE A 71 3.92 -12.87 -5.68
CA ILE A 71 3.06 -13.78 -6.44
C ILE A 71 3.50 -15.20 -6.16
N TYR A 72 2.52 -16.08 -6.04
CA TYR A 72 2.78 -17.51 -6.03
C TYR A 72 3.20 -17.95 -7.44
N LEU A 73 4.34 -18.63 -7.54
CA LEU A 73 4.76 -19.29 -8.78
C LEU A 73 4.64 -20.80 -8.58
N PRO A 74 4.06 -21.52 -9.55
CA PRO A 74 4.10 -22.98 -9.55
C PRO A 74 5.56 -23.49 -9.60
N PRO A 75 5.85 -24.66 -9.01
CA PRO A 75 7.21 -25.19 -8.87
C PRO A 75 7.99 -25.22 -10.20
N GLN A 76 7.33 -25.64 -11.28
CA GLN A 76 7.93 -25.77 -12.63
C GLN A 76 8.61 -24.48 -13.10
N ARG A 77 7.95 -23.32 -12.92
CA ARG A 77 8.52 -22.00 -13.27
C ARG A 77 9.52 -21.45 -12.25
N ARG A 78 9.52 -21.97 -11.03
CA ARG A 78 10.53 -21.57 -10.03
C ARG A 78 11.92 -22.02 -10.48
N TYR A 79 12.05 -23.15 -11.15
CA TYR A 79 13.34 -23.69 -11.57
C TYR A 79 13.77 -23.26 -12.97
N GLU A 80 12.87 -22.65 -13.76
CA GLU A 80 13.17 -22.22 -15.13
C GLU A 80 13.30 -20.69 -15.26
N PRO A 81 14.53 -20.14 -15.33
CA PRO A 81 14.75 -18.68 -15.39
C PRO A 81 14.30 -18.06 -16.72
N SER A 82 14.24 -18.83 -17.80
CA SER A 82 13.72 -18.43 -19.12
C SER A 82 12.26 -17.98 -19.05
N LEU A 83 11.42 -18.72 -18.31
CA LEU A 83 9.99 -18.48 -18.17
C LEU A 83 9.64 -17.32 -17.22
N ARG A 84 10.63 -16.79 -16.49
CA ARG A 84 10.48 -15.58 -15.67
C ARG A 84 10.64 -14.29 -16.47
N ARG A 85 11.15 -14.37 -17.70
CA ARG A 85 11.45 -13.19 -18.53
C ARG A 85 10.21 -12.42 -18.96
N SER A 86 9.05 -13.05 -19.01
CA SER A 86 7.80 -12.38 -19.40
C SER A 86 6.64 -12.75 -18.48
N PHE A 87 5.80 -11.76 -18.19
CA PHE A 87 4.59 -11.97 -17.42
C PHE A 87 3.53 -12.66 -18.27
N ASN A 88 3.08 -13.85 -17.84
CA ASN A 88 1.92 -14.53 -18.42
C ASN A 88 1.03 -15.09 -17.30
N PRO A 89 -0.20 -14.54 -17.12
CA PRO A 89 -1.10 -14.91 -16.02
C PRO A 89 -1.69 -16.32 -16.16
N TYR A 90 -1.95 -16.81 -17.38
CA TYR A 90 -2.48 -18.16 -17.64
C TYR A 90 -1.48 -19.26 -17.31
N ALA A 91 -0.19 -18.93 -17.38
CA ALA A 91 0.88 -19.84 -16.98
C ALA A 91 1.25 -19.71 -15.49
N LEU A 92 0.63 -18.79 -14.74
CA LEU A 92 0.76 -18.67 -13.28
C LEU A 92 -0.39 -19.37 -12.55
N HIS A 93 -1.59 -19.33 -13.13
CA HIS A 93 -2.78 -19.98 -12.61
C HIS A 93 -3.64 -20.46 -13.77
N SER A 94 -4.21 -21.66 -13.68
CA SER A 94 -4.99 -22.28 -14.77
C SER A 94 -6.16 -21.42 -15.25
N SER A 95 -6.76 -20.63 -14.35
CA SER A 95 -7.83 -19.70 -14.69
C SER A 95 -7.37 -18.36 -15.27
N GLY A 96 -6.06 -18.11 -15.43
CA GLY A 96 -5.52 -16.81 -15.85
C GLY A 96 -5.66 -15.71 -14.81
N ASN A 97 -6.00 -16.06 -13.56
CA ASN A 97 -6.22 -15.11 -12.48
C ASN A 97 -5.43 -15.50 -11.22
N PRO A 98 -4.11 -15.26 -11.20
CA PRO A 98 -3.26 -15.63 -10.08
C PRO A 98 -3.54 -14.79 -8.83
N TYR A 99 -3.21 -15.35 -7.66
CA TYR A 99 -3.26 -14.63 -6.39
C TYR A 99 -1.99 -13.81 -6.19
N LEU A 100 -2.19 -12.56 -5.78
CA LEU A 100 -1.16 -11.60 -5.38
C LEU A 100 -1.30 -11.32 -3.88
N THR A 101 -0.18 -11.30 -3.18
CA THR A 101 -0.12 -10.86 -1.78
C THR A 101 0.62 -9.54 -1.72
N ILE A 102 -0.05 -8.51 -1.19
CA ILE A 102 0.50 -7.16 -1.04
C ILE A 102 0.71 -6.90 0.45
N GLU A 103 1.93 -6.55 0.84
CA GLU A 103 2.27 -6.11 2.19
C GLU A 103 2.12 -4.60 2.32
N THR A 104 1.44 -4.17 3.38
CA THR A 104 1.29 -2.77 3.79
C THR A 104 1.68 -2.62 5.26
N PHE A 105 1.78 -1.38 5.75
CA PHE A 105 2.05 -1.12 7.17
C PHE A 105 0.83 -0.58 7.88
N ASP A 106 0.42 -1.28 8.94
CA ASP A 106 -0.61 -0.81 9.87
C ASP A 106 -0.12 0.39 10.72
N TRP A 107 -1.00 1.05 11.46
CA TRP A 107 -0.74 2.23 12.30
C TRP A 107 0.48 2.05 13.22
N LEU A 108 0.64 0.85 13.77
CA LEU A 108 1.75 0.47 14.66
C LEU A 108 3.05 0.10 13.92
N GLY A 109 3.07 0.21 12.59
CA GLY A 109 4.20 -0.23 11.75
C GLY A 109 4.38 -1.75 11.69
N ARG A 110 3.32 -2.50 12.01
CA ARG A 110 3.24 -3.95 11.76
C ARG A 110 2.95 -4.20 10.29
N ILE A 111 3.44 -5.33 9.79
CA ILE A 111 3.17 -5.74 8.40
C ILE A 111 1.75 -6.30 8.37
N GLU A 112 0.94 -5.77 7.46
CA GLU A 112 -0.40 -6.25 7.17
C GLU A 112 -0.40 -6.80 5.73
N GLU A 113 -0.68 -8.10 5.61
CA GLU A 113 -0.71 -8.80 4.34
C GLU A 113 -2.13 -8.80 3.78
N THR A 114 -2.29 -8.46 2.51
CA THR A 114 -3.56 -8.53 1.80
C THR A 114 -3.39 -9.40 0.57
N THR A 115 -3.99 -10.59 0.62
CA THR A 115 -4.04 -11.51 -0.53
C THR A 115 -5.31 -11.23 -1.35
N LEU A 116 -5.14 -11.04 -2.64
CA LEU A 116 -6.21 -10.70 -3.59
C LEU A 116 -5.96 -11.36 -4.94
N LYS A 117 -7.02 -11.55 -5.73
CA LYS A 117 -6.89 -12.03 -7.10
C LYS A 117 -6.40 -10.92 -8.01
N LEU A 118 -5.60 -11.24 -9.02
CA LEU A 118 -5.08 -10.27 -9.97
C LEU A 118 -6.21 -9.46 -10.66
N SER A 119 -7.35 -10.08 -10.97
CA SER A 119 -8.52 -9.42 -11.54
C SER A 119 -9.21 -8.42 -10.61
N GLU A 120 -9.02 -8.54 -9.29
CA GLU A 120 -9.60 -7.62 -8.30
C GLU A 120 -8.78 -6.34 -8.19
N LEU A 121 -7.56 -6.31 -8.73
CA LEU A 121 -6.69 -5.16 -8.67
C LEU A 121 -6.93 -4.26 -9.89
N LYS A 122 -7.23 -2.99 -9.64
CA LYS A 122 -7.43 -2.00 -10.70
C LYS A 122 -6.51 -0.81 -10.54
N GLU A 123 -6.12 -0.26 -11.69
CA GLU A 123 -5.45 1.03 -11.71
C GLU A 123 -6.41 2.13 -11.24
N TYR A 124 -5.95 2.92 -10.27
CA TYR A 124 -6.64 4.12 -9.85
C TYR A 124 -6.06 5.32 -10.58
N LYS A 125 -6.77 5.79 -11.61
CA LYS A 125 -6.46 7.06 -12.26
C LYS A 125 -6.89 8.21 -11.34
N ASN A 126 -5.97 8.61 -10.47
CA ASN A 126 -6.24 9.69 -9.56
C ASN A 126 -6.29 11.03 -10.31
N LYS A 127 -7.43 11.74 -10.21
CA LYS A 127 -7.56 13.12 -10.72
C LYS A 127 -6.95 14.14 -9.76
N ASN A 128 -6.81 13.80 -8.48
CA ASN A 128 -6.27 14.69 -7.43
C ASN A 128 -4.81 14.38 -7.12
N LYS A 129 -3.91 15.34 -7.38
CA LYS A 129 -2.45 15.21 -7.17
C LYS A 129 -2.02 14.95 -5.71
N PHE A 130 -2.91 15.17 -4.75
CA PHE A 130 -2.62 15.08 -3.31
C PHE A 130 -2.67 13.67 -2.72
N GLN A 131 -3.27 12.69 -3.42
CA GLN A 131 -3.35 11.32 -2.93
C GLN A 131 -2.41 10.41 -3.71
N TRP A 132 -1.46 9.82 -3.02
CA TRP A 132 -0.50 8.89 -3.58
C TRP A 132 -1.19 7.53 -3.60
N ILE A 133 -1.99 7.26 -4.64
CA ILE A 133 -2.71 6.01 -4.84
C ILE A 133 -2.50 5.60 -6.29
N THR A 134 -2.00 4.38 -6.50
CA THR A 134 -1.80 3.83 -7.84
C THR A 134 -2.78 2.71 -8.14
N TRP A 135 -3.09 1.87 -7.16
CA TRP A 135 -3.98 0.73 -7.33
C TRP A 135 -5.06 0.69 -6.26
N ILE A 136 -6.19 0.08 -6.60
CA ILE A 136 -7.30 -0.18 -5.69
C ILE A 136 -7.73 -1.63 -5.81
N LYS A 137 -8.10 -2.24 -4.67
CA LYS A 137 -8.85 -3.49 -4.66
C LYS A 137 -10.31 -3.16 -4.98
N GLN A 138 -10.83 -3.75 -6.05
CA GLN A 138 -12.24 -3.68 -6.37
C GLN A 138 -12.97 -4.85 -5.71
N GLU A 139 -14.02 -4.53 -4.96
CA GLU A 139 -14.86 -5.53 -4.31
C GLU A 139 -16.09 -5.86 -5.17
N SER A 140 -16.73 -7.00 -4.90
CA SER A 140 -17.80 -7.61 -5.74
C SER A 140 -18.94 -6.65 -6.12
N ASN A 141 -19.20 -5.61 -5.32
CA ASN A 141 -20.28 -4.63 -5.55
C ASN A 141 -19.78 -3.33 -6.22
N ASN A 142 -18.69 -3.38 -7.00
CA ASN A 142 -18.03 -2.20 -7.58
C ASN A 142 -17.56 -1.16 -6.54
N ARG A 143 -17.54 -1.51 -5.24
CA ARG A 143 -17.05 -0.63 -4.17
C ARG A 143 -15.53 -0.58 -4.22
N ILE A 144 -15.00 0.62 -3.95
CA ILE A 144 -13.56 0.83 -3.81
C ILE A 144 -13.17 0.28 -2.43
N GLY A 145 -12.43 -0.82 -2.42
CA GLY A 145 -11.88 -1.42 -1.22
C GLY A 145 -10.55 -0.77 -0.84
N LYS A 146 -9.59 -1.61 -0.42
CA LYS A 146 -8.26 -1.16 0.04
C LYS A 146 -7.50 -0.46 -1.08
N ARG A 147 -6.82 0.63 -0.72
CA ARG A 147 -6.01 1.47 -1.62
C ARG A 147 -4.54 1.14 -1.44
N PHE A 148 -3.81 1.12 -2.55
CA PHE A 148 -2.41 0.78 -2.59
C PHE A 148 -1.64 1.84 -3.38
N TYR A 149 -0.49 2.22 -2.84
CA TYR A 149 0.49 3.05 -3.48
C TYR A 149 1.72 2.22 -3.79
N VAL A 150 2.05 2.15 -5.07
CA VAL A 150 3.21 1.43 -5.56
C VAL A 150 3.99 2.33 -6.49
N GLU A 151 5.30 2.36 -6.30
CA GLU A 151 6.16 3.16 -7.15
C GLU A 151 6.35 2.46 -8.51
N LYS A 152 5.59 2.91 -9.51
CA LYS A 152 5.61 2.33 -10.86
C LYS A 152 7.00 2.32 -11.51
N ARG A 153 7.86 3.28 -11.16
CA ARG A 153 9.23 3.36 -11.69
C ARG A 153 10.04 2.14 -11.32
N VAL A 154 9.97 1.71 -10.06
CA VAL A 154 10.66 0.53 -9.55
C VAL A 154 10.06 -0.76 -10.13
N LEU A 155 8.72 -0.83 -10.26
CA LEU A 155 8.06 -1.96 -10.92
C LEU A 155 8.44 -2.12 -12.40
N LYS A 156 8.74 -1.03 -13.12
CA LYS A 156 9.05 -1.11 -14.55
C LYS A 156 10.51 -1.51 -14.85
N GLN A 157 11.35 -1.68 -13.82
CA GLN A 157 12.76 -2.07 -14.00
C GLN A 157 12.92 -3.54 -14.40
N ASP A 158 12.09 -4.44 -13.86
CA ASP A 158 12.09 -5.84 -14.23
C ASP A 158 11.04 -6.12 -15.31
N VAL A 159 11.37 -6.99 -16.27
CA VAL A 159 10.50 -7.33 -17.41
C VAL A 159 9.23 -8.02 -16.94
N PHE A 160 9.32 -8.87 -15.92
CA PHE A 160 8.15 -9.52 -15.32
C PHE A 160 7.21 -8.49 -14.66
N SER A 161 7.76 -7.65 -13.79
CA SER A 161 7.04 -6.62 -13.07
C SER A 161 6.42 -5.57 -14.01
N LYS A 162 7.11 -5.23 -15.10
CA LYS A 162 6.59 -4.37 -16.17
C LYS A 162 5.37 -4.99 -16.85
N GLY A 163 5.45 -6.27 -17.23
CA GLY A 163 4.33 -6.98 -17.85
C GLY A 163 3.11 -7.11 -16.93
N LEU A 164 3.34 -7.27 -15.62
CA LEU A 164 2.27 -7.24 -14.60
C LEU A 164 1.56 -5.89 -14.59
N VAL A 165 2.32 -4.78 -14.56
CA VAL A 165 1.77 -3.41 -14.59
C VAL A 165 0.94 -3.20 -15.85
N GLU A 166 1.48 -3.54 -17.02
CA GLU A 166 0.80 -3.37 -18.31
C GLU A 166 -0.50 -4.19 -18.37
N TRP A 167 -0.52 -5.40 -17.80
CA TRP A 167 -1.73 -6.21 -17.70
C TRP A 167 -2.81 -5.53 -16.87
N ILE A 168 -2.45 -4.98 -15.69
CA ILE A 168 -3.39 -4.27 -14.79
C ILE A 168 -3.93 -3.00 -15.47
N GLU A 169 -3.04 -2.23 -16.12
CA GLU A 169 -3.40 -1.01 -16.84
C GLU A 169 -4.38 -1.34 -18.01
N LYS A 170 -4.11 -2.40 -18.79
CA LYS A 170 -4.99 -2.84 -19.89
C LYS A 170 -6.36 -3.30 -19.41
N GLN A 171 -6.42 -4.07 -18.32
CA GLN A 171 -7.69 -4.49 -17.69
C GLN A 171 -8.52 -3.31 -17.19
N SER A 172 -7.87 -2.26 -16.68
CA SER A 172 -8.57 -1.05 -16.25
C SER A 172 -9.19 -0.29 -17.44
N GLY A 173 -8.49 -0.23 -18.58
CA GLY A 173 -8.94 0.45 -19.79
C GLY A 173 -10.12 -0.25 -20.48
N LEU A 174 -10.07 -1.59 -20.61
CA LEU A 174 -11.15 -2.37 -21.22
C LEU A 174 -12.48 -2.24 -20.47
N ASN A 175 -12.43 -2.25 -19.14
CA ASN A 175 -13.61 -2.07 -18.30
C ASN A 175 -14.21 -0.65 -18.36
N GLN A 176 -13.40 0.38 -18.65
CA GLN A 176 -13.91 1.75 -18.83
C GLN A 176 -14.68 1.88 -20.15
N VAL A 177 -14.19 1.25 -21.23
CA VAL A 177 -14.89 1.25 -22.53
C VAL A 177 -16.23 0.55 -22.42
N GLN A 178 -16.28 -0.62 -21.77
CA GLN A 178 -17.52 -1.38 -21.60
C GLN A 178 -18.57 -0.61 -20.79
N LYS A 179 -18.16 0.03 -19.68
CA LYS A 179 -19.05 0.87 -18.86
C LYS A 179 -19.57 2.12 -19.59
N THR A 180 -18.87 2.59 -20.62
CA THR A 180 -19.29 3.74 -21.44
C THR A 180 -20.27 3.32 -22.53
N ASN A 181 -20.19 2.07 -23.00
CA ASN A 181 -21.11 1.51 -23.98
C ASN A 181 -22.43 1.05 -23.34
N ASP A 182 -22.42 0.58 -22.09
CA ASP A 182 -23.65 0.19 -21.36
C ASP A 182 -24.51 1.40 -20.93
N LEU A 183 -24.01 2.63 -21.09
CA LEU A 183 -24.69 3.90 -20.75
C LEU A 183 -25.21 4.65 -22.00
N LYS A 184 -25.04 4.09 -23.20
CA LYS A 184 -25.61 4.60 -24.45
C LYS A 184 -26.79 3.74 -24.89
#